data_AF-A0A0F9P9D2-F1
#
_entry.id   AF-A0A0F9P9D2-F1
#
_cell.length_a   1.000
_cell.length_b   1.000
_cell.length_c   1.000
_cell.angle_alpha   90.00
_cell.angle_beta   90.00
_cell.angle_gamma   90.00
#
_symmetry.space_group_name_H-M   'P 1'
#
loop_
_entity.id
_entity.type
_entity.pdbx_description
1 polymer ?
#
loop_
_entity_poly.entity_id
_entity_poly.type
_entity_poly.pdbx_seq_one_letter_code
_entity_poly.pdbx_strand_id
1 'polypeptide(L)'
;MNFNSNLQSYKQKKILIEELDFYKSIILKKIDDGEINSASEKVSSAKILIEEHQDSFDLEVQLLEFDELKDKINVELSKYRMLYERRFHNLLKERLNESNLENFSKLLAMLKNDIDHNLDKYNLMDISSSINNYFRFIKKIYEIFSCYKVLNYHDASDKIFDFVRDVKSEDFPNLKVLISSIYKNLLNNRLFEFSKECDKLSLSELSRRMSINQERLLNFINLIKKQSKSPIKDYIPTTQEVIFKSPELL
;
A
#
# COMPACT_ATOMS: atom_id res chain seq x y z
N MET A 1 55.46 -33.23 18.97
CA MET A 1 54.62 -32.29 18.20
C MET A 1 55.29 -32.08 16.85
N ASN A 2 54.55 -32.30 15.76
CA ASN A 2 55.10 -32.47 14.42
C ASN A 2 55.22 -31.11 13.72
N PHE A 3 56.44 -30.59 13.52
CA PHE A 3 56.67 -29.26 12.93
C PHE A 3 55.95 -29.04 11.59
N ASN A 4 55.78 -30.11 10.80
CA ASN A 4 55.07 -30.08 9.52
C ASN A 4 53.56 -29.85 9.65
N SER A 5 52.90 -30.33 10.71
CA SER A 5 51.44 -30.14 10.88
C SER A 5 51.11 -28.71 11.28
N ASN A 6 51.94 -28.11 12.14
CA ASN A 6 51.80 -26.70 12.53
C ASN A 6 52.03 -25.79 11.31
N LEU A 7 53.05 -26.07 10.49
CA LEU A 7 53.36 -25.26 9.31
C LEU A 7 52.23 -25.30 8.25
N GLN A 8 51.56 -26.44 8.08
CA GLN A 8 50.39 -26.56 7.20
C GLN A 8 49.17 -25.81 7.74
N SER A 9 48.88 -25.94 9.03
CA SER A 9 47.81 -25.21 9.71
C SER A 9 48.00 -23.69 9.62
N TYR A 10 49.22 -23.19 9.83
CA TYR A 10 49.55 -21.76 9.65
C TYR A 10 49.32 -21.28 8.20
N LYS A 11 49.68 -22.08 7.20
CA LYS A 11 49.44 -21.74 5.79
C LYS A 11 47.94 -21.66 5.47
N GLN A 12 47.14 -22.58 6.01
CA GLN A 12 45.70 -22.59 5.83
C GLN A 12 45.03 -21.38 6.48
N LYS A 13 45.41 -21.04 7.72
CA LYS A 13 44.93 -19.81 8.38
C LYS A 13 45.26 -18.56 7.57
N LYS A 14 46.46 -18.48 7.01
CA LYS A 14 46.88 -17.34 6.19
C LYS A 14 46.02 -17.19 4.93
N ILE A 15 45.79 -18.28 4.21
CA ILE A 15 44.94 -18.28 3.00
C ILE A 15 43.52 -17.82 3.35
N LEU A 16 42.96 -18.31 4.46
CA LEU A 16 41.63 -17.90 4.93
C LEU A 16 41.58 -16.39 5.23
N ILE A 17 42.59 -15.84 5.90
CA ILE A 17 42.67 -14.40 6.15
C ILE A 17 42.76 -13.61 4.84
N GLU A 18 43.59 -14.04 3.90
CA GLU A 18 43.72 -13.41 2.58
C GLU A 18 42.37 -13.43 1.80
N GLU A 19 41.60 -14.51 1.92
CA GLU A 19 40.25 -14.61 1.34
C GLU A 19 39.26 -13.65 2.02
N LEU A 20 39.28 -13.56 3.35
CA LEU A 20 38.44 -12.61 4.11
C LEU A 20 38.78 -11.15 3.79
N ASP A 21 40.06 -10.81 3.63
CA ASP A 21 40.51 -9.49 3.18
C ASP A 21 39.98 -9.17 1.76
N PHE A 22 39.96 -10.17 0.88
CA PHE A 22 39.36 -10.02 -0.44
C PHE A 22 37.85 -9.77 -0.36
N TYR A 23 37.11 -10.51 0.48
CA TYR A 23 35.69 -10.24 0.76
C TYR A 23 35.47 -8.80 1.22
N LYS A 24 36.26 -8.34 2.20
CA LYS A 24 36.22 -6.98 2.72
C LYS A 24 36.41 -5.95 1.61
N SER A 25 37.37 -6.15 0.73
CA SER A 25 37.60 -5.25 -0.41
C SER A 25 36.39 -5.17 -1.36
N ILE A 26 35.73 -6.29 -1.63
CA ILE A 26 34.52 -6.34 -2.46
C ILE A 26 33.36 -5.62 -1.78
N ILE A 27 33.18 -5.85 -0.47
CA ILE A 27 32.11 -5.24 0.32
C ILE A 27 32.25 -3.72 0.32
N LEU A 28 33.46 -3.22 0.60
CA LEU A 28 33.73 -1.77 0.60
C LEU A 28 33.45 -1.16 -0.78
N LYS A 29 33.90 -1.82 -1.86
CA LYS A 29 33.60 -1.37 -3.21
C LYS A 29 32.09 -1.31 -3.49
N LYS A 30 31.34 -2.32 -3.07
CA LYS A 30 29.87 -2.34 -3.22
C LYS A 30 29.17 -1.25 -2.43
N ILE A 31 29.68 -0.91 -1.25
CA ILE A 31 29.19 0.24 -0.48
C ILE A 31 29.43 1.53 -1.28
N ASP A 32 30.63 1.72 -1.81
CA ASP A 32 30.99 2.91 -2.60
C ASP A 32 30.16 3.03 -3.90
N ASP A 33 29.87 1.91 -4.54
CA ASP A 33 29.01 1.83 -5.74
C ASP A 33 27.49 1.96 -5.42
N GLY A 34 27.12 2.02 -4.13
CA GLY A 34 25.72 2.12 -3.68
C GLY A 34 24.91 0.82 -3.79
N GLU A 35 25.57 -0.33 -3.97
CA GLU A 35 24.96 -1.67 -4.02
C GLU A 35 24.81 -2.27 -2.62
N ILE A 36 24.12 -1.56 -1.73
CA ILE A 36 24.10 -1.82 -0.28
C ILE A 36 23.56 -3.21 0.08
N ASN A 37 22.49 -3.68 -0.57
CA ASN A 37 21.98 -5.04 -0.33
C ASN A 37 22.99 -6.12 -0.74
N SER A 38 23.66 -5.93 -1.89
CA SER A 38 24.69 -6.88 -2.33
C SER A 38 25.90 -6.87 -1.41
N ALA A 39 26.27 -5.72 -0.84
CA ALA A 39 27.28 -5.65 0.21
C ALA A 39 26.85 -6.46 1.45
N SER A 40 25.59 -6.37 1.86
CA SER A 40 25.02 -7.14 2.99
C SER A 40 25.08 -8.66 2.76
N GLU A 41 24.74 -9.11 1.55
CA GLU A 41 24.85 -10.52 1.16
C GLU A 41 26.29 -11.01 1.26
N LYS A 42 27.26 -10.20 0.81
CA LYS A 42 28.69 -10.54 0.87
C LYS A 42 29.24 -10.55 2.29
N VAL A 43 28.80 -9.65 3.17
CA VAL A 43 29.12 -9.74 4.60
C VAL A 43 28.58 -11.05 5.16
N SER A 44 27.35 -11.42 4.85
CA SER A 44 26.75 -12.67 5.33
C SER A 44 27.53 -13.91 4.85
N SER A 45 27.96 -13.93 3.59
CA SER A 45 28.83 -15.00 3.07
C SER A 45 30.17 -15.09 3.81
N ALA A 46 30.81 -13.95 4.08
CA ALA A 46 32.07 -13.92 4.81
C ALA A 46 31.92 -14.38 6.26
N LYS A 47 30.82 -14.01 6.93
CA LYS A 47 30.51 -14.49 8.28
C LYS A 47 30.31 -16.01 8.33
N ILE A 48 29.62 -16.59 7.36
CA ILE A 48 29.46 -18.05 7.24
C ILE A 48 30.85 -18.71 7.11
N LEU A 49 31.72 -18.17 6.27
CA LEU A 49 33.08 -18.69 6.09
C LEU A 49 33.89 -18.67 7.40
N ILE A 50 33.75 -17.61 8.21
CA ILE A 50 34.37 -17.51 9.54
C ILE A 50 33.80 -18.58 10.48
N GLU A 51 32.47 -18.69 10.55
CA GLU A 51 31.78 -19.68 11.39
C GLU A 51 32.21 -21.12 11.07
N GLU A 52 32.34 -21.47 9.79
CA GLU A 52 32.80 -22.78 9.33
C GLU A 52 34.23 -23.13 9.75
N HIS A 53 35.07 -22.13 10.04
CA HIS A 53 36.48 -22.30 10.35
C HIS A 53 36.85 -21.94 11.80
N GLN A 54 35.91 -21.44 12.60
CA GLN A 54 36.13 -20.95 13.97
C GLN A 54 36.67 -22.04 14.92
N ASP A 55 36.22 -23.28 14.75
CA ASP A 55 36.68 -24.42 15.56
C ASP A 55 38.15 -24.78 15.30
N SER A 56 38.67 -24.40 14.12
CA SER A 56 40.04 -24.71 13.69
C SER A 56 40.99 -23.52 13.85
N PHE A 57 40.48 -22.29 13.80
CA PHE A 57 41.27 -21.08 13.85
C PHE A 57 40.57 -20.02 14.68
N ASP A 58 41.32 -19.36 15.57
CA ASP A 58 40.85 -18.13 16.22
C ASP A 58 40.76 -16.99 15.19
N LEU A 59 39.53 -16.58 14.87
CA LEU A 59 39.16 -15.54 13.91
C LEU A 59 38.28 -14.45 14.56
N GLU A 60 38.34 -14.27 15.89
CA GLU A 60 37.52 -13.28 16.60
C GLU A 60 37.68 -11.86 16.07
N VAL A 61 38.91 -11.48 15.69
CA VAL A 61 39.20 -10.16 15.10
C VAL A 61 38.47 -9.96 13.78
N GLN A 62 38.53 -10.95 12.89
CA GLN A 62 37.84 -10.88 11.60
C GLN A 62 36.33 -10.83 11.82
N LEU A 63 35.79 -11.63 12.74
CA LEU A 63 34.37 -11.64 13.05
C LEU A 63 33.88 -10.25 13.48
N LEU A 64 34.61 -9.59 14.39
CA LEU A 64 34.33 -8.22 14.83
C LEU A 64 34.34 -7.23 13.67
N GLU A 65 35.34 -7.29 12.78
CA GLU A 65 35.39 -6.39 11.61
C GLU A 65 34.19 -6.58 10.68
N PHE A 66 33.75 -7.81 10.44
CA PHE A 66 32.57 -8.07 9.61
C PHE A 66 31.26 -7.68 10.31
N ASP A 67 31.20 -7.74 11.64
CA ASP A 67 30.07 -7.22 12.41
C ASP A 67 29.97 -5.69 12.31
N GLU A 68 31.08 -4.97 12.42
CA GLU A 68 31.11 -3.52 12.22
C GLU A 68 30.66 -3.13 10.80
N LEU A 69 31.10 -3.89 9.78
CA LEU A 69 30.65 -3.70 8.40
C LEU A 69 29.15 -3.97 8.24
N LYS A 70 28.64 -5.04 8.88
CA LYS A 70 27.22 -5.39 8.87
C LYS A 70 26.37 -4.27 9.45
N ASP A 71 26.77 -3.72 10.59
CA ASP A 71 26.05 -2.65 11.26
C ASP A 71 26.02 -1.38 10.41
N LYS A 72 27.17 -1.00 9.82
CA LYS A 72 27.25 0.14 8.90
C LYS A 72 26.33 -0.03 7.69
N ILE A 73 26.33 -1.22 7.07
CA ILE A 73 25.47 -1.54 5.92
C ILE A 73 23.99 -1.49 6.32
N ASN A 74 23.63 -2.05 7.48
CA ASN A 74 22.25 -2.06 7.97
C ASN A 74 21.71 -0.65 8.23
N VAL A 75 22.55 0.24 8.78
CA VAL A 75 22.17 1.65 8.99
C VAL A 75 21.88 2.35 7.67
N GLU A 76 22.76 2.21 6.68
CA GLU A 76 22.55 2.82 5.35
C GLU A 76 21.34 2.20 4.64
N LEU A 77 21.19 0.87 4.63
CA LEU A 77 20.05 0.19 4.03
C LEU A 77 18.73 0.67 4.65
N SER A 78 18.67 0.75 5.97
CA SER A 78 17.48 1.21 6.70
C SER A 78 17.13 2.66 6.34
N LYS A 79 18.12 3.54 6.22
CA LYS A 79 17.93 4.93 5.83
C LYS A 79 17.34 5.08 4.44
N TYR A 80 17.85 4.33 3.45
CA TYR A 80 17.29 4.33 2.09
C TYR A 80 15.88 3.74 2.06
N ARG A 81 15.66 2.61 2.73
CA ARG A 81 14.32 1.99 2.82
C ARG A 81 13.30 2.95 3.44
N MET A 82 13.63 3.56 4.58
CA MET A 82 12.77 4.53 5.26
C MET A 82 12.39 5.72 4.35
N LEU A 83 13.28 6.15 3.45
CA LEU A 83 12.97 7.22 2.51
C LEU A 83 11.81 6.82 1.58
N TYR A 84 11.86 5.61 1.00
CA TYR A 84 10.82 5.12 0.09
C TYR A 84 9.52 4.80 0.84
N GLU A 85 9.60 4.19 2.01
CA GLU A 85 8.44 3.92 2.88
C GLU A 85 7.73 5.23 3.24
N ARG A 86 8.48 6.25 3.66
CA ARG A 86 7.93 7.57 3.99
C ARG A 86 7.28 8.22 2.77
N ARG A 87 7.89 8.16 1.58
CA ARG A 87 7.31 8.69 0.35
C ARG A 87 5.97 8.02 0.03
N PHE A 88 5.92 6.69 0.08
CA PHE A 88 4.69 5.95 -0.17
C PHE A 88 3.62 6.27 0.88
N HIS A 89 3.98 6.25 2.17
CA HIS A 89 3.06 6.53 3.26
C HIS A 89 2.50 7.97 3.21
N ASN A 90 3.28 8.93 2.74
CA ASN A 90 2.80 10.29 2.52
C ASN A 90 1.74 10.36 1.40
N LEU A 91 1.93 9.61 0.30
CA LEU A 91 0.91 9.49 -0.74
C LEU A 91 -0.38 8.89 -0.16
N LEU A 92 -0.29 7.87 0.70
CA LEU A 92 -1.45 7.25 1.35
C LEU A 92 -2.26 8.23 2.23
N LYS A 93 -1.66 9.34 2.67
CA LYS A 93 -2.33 10.40 3.45
C LYS A 93 -2.99 11.47 2.60
N GLU A 94 -2.74 11.49 1.29
CA GLU A 94 -3.34 12.49 0.42
C GLU A 94 -4.87 12.34 0.36
N ARG A 95 -5.56 13.48 0.29
CA ARG A 95 -7.02 13.48 0.14
C ARG A 95 -7.38 13.17 -1.31
N LEU A 96 -7.74 11.91 -1.57
CA LEU A 96 -8.18 11.47 -2.89
C LEU A 96 -9.64 11.82 -3.19
N ASN A 97 -9.87 12.20 -4.45
CA ASN A 97 -11.17 12.43 -5.07
C ASN A 97 -11.07 12.08 -6.57
N GLU A 98 -12.20 12.09 -7.28
CA GLU A 98 -12.24 11.77 -8.71
C GLU A 98 -11.34 12.69 -9.55
N SER A 99 -11.29 13.99 -9.22
CA SER A 99 -10.55 14.99 -9.99
C SER A 99 -9.02 14.91 -9.86
N ASN A 100 -8.50 14.36 -8.74
CA ASN A 100 -7.06 14.26 -8.51
C ASN A 100 -6.49 12.85 -8.62
N LEU A 101 -7.34 11.83 -8.82
CA LEU A 101 -6.90 10.43 -8.89
C LEU A 101 -5.88 10.19 -10.02
N GLU A 102 -6.02 10.87 -11.16
CA GLU A 102 -5.08 10.74 -12.28
C GLU A 102 -3.69 11.29 -11.90
N ASN A 103 -3.64 12.49 -11.33
CA ASN A 103 -2.37 13.10 -10.88
C ASN A 103 -1.72 12.27 -9.77
N PHE A 104 -2.51 11.78 -8.83
CA PHE A 104 -2.04 10.84 -7.82
C PHE A 104 -1.44 9.57 -8.44
N SER A 105 -2.11 8.98 -9.43
CA SER A 105 -1.65 7.78 -10.12
C SER A 105 -0.30 8.02 -10.82
N LYS A 106 -0.09 9.20 -11.39
CA LYS A 106 1.20 9.62 -11.98
C LYS A 106 2.29 9.71 -10.92
N LEU A 107 2.03 10.34 -9.77
CA LEU A 107 2.98 10.43 -8.65
C LEU A 107 3.35 9.04 -8.12
N LEU A 108 2.36 8.16 -7.95
CA LEU A 108 2.59 6.78 -7.53
C LEU A 108 3.42 6.00 -8.57
N ALA A 109 3.18 6.23 -9.86
CA ALA A 109 3.95 5.59 -10.94
C ALA A 109 5.40 6.07 -10.99
N MET A 110 5.64 7.36 -10.76
CA MET A 110 6.99 7.90 -10.62
C MET A 110 7.72 7.26 -9.44
N LEU A 111 7.08 7.18 -8.27
CA LEU A 111 7.64 6.49 -7.11
C LEU A 111 7.92 5.01 -7.39
N LYS A 112 7.01 4.32 -8.09
CA LYS A 112 7.19 2.92 -8.46
C LYS A 112 8.39 2.71 -9.38
N ASN A 113 8.55 3.55 -10.40
CA ASN A 113 9.70 3.50 -11.31
C ASN A 113 11.02 3.73 -10.55
N ASP A 114 11.05 4.70 -9.64
CA ASP A 114 12.22 4.95 -8.79
C ASP A 114 12.55 3.74 -7.91
N ILE A 115 11.54 3.07 -7.36
CA ILE A 115 11.70 1.86 -6.54
C ILE A 115 12.20 0.70 -7.40
N ASP A 116 11.62 0.47 -8.58
CA ASP A 116 12.00 -0.62 -9.46
C ASP A 116 13.44 -0.48 -9.96
N HIS A 117 13.90 0.75 -10.21
CA HIS A 117 15.29 1.01 -10.58
C HIS A 117 16.29 0.71 -9.44
N ASN A 118 15.84 0.75 -8.19
CA ASN A 118 16.67 0.55 -7.00
C ASN A 118 16.26 -0.69 -6.19
N LEU A 119 15.48 -1.58 -6.80
CA LEU A 119 14.77 -2.68 -6.15
C LEU A 119 15.74 -3.59 -5.39
N ASP A 120 16.75 -4.08 -6.09
CA ASP A 120 17.77 -4.96 -5.52
C ASP A 120 18.78 -4.18 -4.69
N LYS A 121 19.11 -2.93 -5.06
CA LYS A 121 20.13 -2.12 -4.37
C LYS A 121 19.81 -1.86 -2.91
N TYR A 122 18.54 -1.60 -2.61
CA TYR A 122 18.07 -1.27 -1.26
C TYR A 122 17.05 -2.27 -0.72
N ASN A 123 16.92 -3.44 -1.36
CA ASN A 123 15.98 -4.50 -0.99
C ASN A 123 14.55 -3.95 -0.83
N LEU A 124 13.92 -3.43 -1.90
CA LEU A 124 12.62 -2.73 -1.84
C LEU A 124 11.43 -3.58 -2.31
N MET A 125 11.57 -4.91 -2.32
CA MET A 125 10.59 -5.85 -2.87
C MET A 125 9.20 -5.73 -2.23
N ASP A 126 9.16 -5.59 -0.92
CA ASP A 126 7.96 -5.45 -0.11
C ASP A 126 7.20 -4.15 -0.39
N ILE A 127 7.93 -3.04 -0.52
CA ILE A 127 7.36 -1.72 -0.86
C ILE A 127 6.83 -1.74 -2.30
N SER A 128 7.59 -2.31 -3.23
CA SER A 128 7.17 -2.48 -4.63
C SER A 128 5.89 -3.31 -4.74
N SER A 129 5.81 -4.41 -4.00
CA SER A 129 4.61 -5.25 -3.91
C SER A 129 3.41 -4.47 -3.35
N SER A 130 3.61 -3.67 -2.30
CA SER A 130 2.56 -2.85 -1.70
C SER A 130 2.00 -1.80 -2.68
N ILE A 131 2.88 -1.15 -3.45
CA ILE A 131 2.47 -0.20 -4.50
C ILE A 131 1.72 -0.91 -5.63
N ASN A 132 2.17 -2.10 -6.05
CA ASN A 132 1.46 -2.89 -7.05
C ASN A 132 0.05 -3.27 -6.56
N ASN A 133 -0.09 -3.64 -5.29
CA ASN A 133 -1.40 -3.92 -4.70
C ASN A 133 -2.29 -2.66 -4.75
N TYR A 134 -1.74 -1.50 -4.40
CA TYR A 134 -2.45 -0.23 -4.49
C TYR A 134 -2.93 0.08 -5.92
N PHE A 135 -2.10 -0.13 -6.95
CA PHE A 135 -2.51 0.05 -8.35
C PHE A 135 -3.68 -0.84 -8.76
N ARG A 136 -3.78 -2.06 -8.21
CA ARG A 136 -4.96 -2.92 -8.44
C ARG A 136 -6.23 -2.26 -7.92
N PHE A 137 -6.19 -1.58 -6.77
CA PHE A 137 -7.34 -0.83 -6.27
C PHE A 137 -7.63 0.41 -7.11
N ILE A 138 -6.63 1.17 -7.56
CA ILE A 138 -6.85 2.29 -8.50
C ILE A 138 -7.62 1.80 -9.73
N LYS A 139 -7.23 0.67 -10.32
CA LYS A 139 -7.93 0.08 -11.46
C LYS A 139 -9.40 -0.21 -11.15
N LYS A 140 -9.69 -0.84 -10.00
CA LYS A 140 -11.07 -1.09 -9.55
C LYS A 140 -11.87 0.20 -9.37
N ILE A 141 -11.27 1.29 -8.89
CA ILE A 141 -11.93 2.61 -8.81
C ILE A 141 -12.33 3.11 -10.20
N TYR A 142 -11.43 3.00 -11.20
CA TYR A 142 -11.77 3.39 -12.57
C TYR A 142 -12.88 2.54 -13.18
N GLU A 143 -12.94 1.25 -12.87
CA GLU A 143 -14.05 0.38 -13.27
C GLU A 143 -15.37 0.85 -12.64
N ILE A 144 -15.38 1.22 -11.36
CA ILE A 144 -16.55 1.80 -10.68
C ILE A 144 -16.99 3.10 -11.35
N PHE A 145 -16.05 4.01 -11.65
CA PHE A 145 -16.37 5.25 -12.37
C PHE A 145 -16.93 5.00 -13.76
N SER A 146 -16.46 3.96 -14.45
CA SER A 146 -17.01 3.58 -15.76
C SER A 146 -18.48 3.15 -15.66
N CYS A 147 -18.84 2.30 -14.68
CA CYS A 147 -20.23 1.90 -14.43
C CYS A 147 -21.12 3.10 -14.06
N TYR A 148 -20.56 4.03 -13.27
CA TYR A 148 -21.23 5.26 -12.88
C TYR A 148 -21.63 6.13 -14.09
N LYS A 149 -20.72 6.27 -15.07
CA LYS A 149 -20.96 7.05 -16.30
C LYS A 149 -22.06 6.47 -17.19
N VAL A 150 -22.26 5.16 -17.17
CA VAL A 150 -23.33 4.48 -17.92
C VAL A 150 -24.65 4.44 -17.12
N LEU A 151 -24.69 5.08 -15.94
CA LEU A 151 -25.86 5.13 -15.04
C LEU A 151 -26.37 3.75 -14.60
N ASN A 152 -25.51 2.73 -14.61
CA ASN A 152 -25.87 1.40 -14.13
C ASN A 152 -25.68 1.31 -12.61
N TYR A 153 -26.72 1.70 -11.87
CA TYR A 153 -26.69 1.73 -10.40
C TYR A 153 -26.32 0.38 -9.78
N HIS A 154 -26.92 -0.72 -10.24
CA HIS A 154 -26.72 -2.04 -9.63
C HIS A 154 -25.29 -2.53 -9.82
N ASP A 155 -24.76 -2.44 -11.04
CA ASP A 155 -23.37 -2.84 -11.33
C ASP A 155 -22.35 -1.97 -10.58
N ALA A 156 -22.57 -0.65 -10.53
CA ALA A 156 -21.71 0.25 -9.75
C ALA A 156 -21.78 -0.07 -8.24
N SER A 157 -22.98 -0.34 -7.71
CA SER A 157 -23.17 -0.69 -6.30
C SER A 157 -22.45 -1.99 -5.95
N ASP A 158 -22.59 -3.04 -6.76
CA ASP A 158 -21.96 -4.34 -6.52
C ASP A 158 -20.43 -4.23 -6.54
N LYS A 159 -19.87 -3.53 -7.53
CA LYS A 159 -18.42 -3.27 -7.60
C LYS A 159 -17.91 -2.46 -6.42
N ILE A 160 -18.67 -1.49 -5.92
CA ILE A 160 -18.34 -0.75 -4.70
C ILE A 160 -18.31 -1.68 -3.49
N PHE A 161 -19.29 -2.57 -3.34
CA PHE A 161 -19.32 -3.52 -2.23
C PHE A 161 -18.13 -4.49 -2.26
N ASP A 162 -17.80 -5.02 -3.44
CA ASP A 162 -16.61 -5.85 -3.62
C ASP A 162 -15.33 -5.06 -3.28
N PHE A 163 -15.22 -3.81 -3.74
CA PHE A 163 -14.09 -2.95 -3.39
C PHE A 163 -13.97 -2.74 -1.88
N VAL A 164 -15.08 -2.43 -1.20
CA VAL A 164 -15.11 -2.18 0.25
C VAL A 164 -14.70 -3.42 1.03
N ARG A 165 -15.13 -4.61 0.60
CA ARG A 165 -14.72 -5.88 1.20
C ARG A 165 -13.22 -6.07 1.08
N ASP A 166 -12.68 -5.86 -0.12
CA ASP A 166 -11.27 -6.13 -0.41
C ASP A 166 -10.34 -5.10 0.25
N VAL A 167 -10.71 -3.81 0.28
CA VAL A 167 -9.88 -2.75 0.88
C VAL A 167 -9.90 -2.79 2.41
N LYS A 168 -10.83 -3.53 3.02
CA LYS A 168 -10.97 -3.61 4.48
C LYS A 168 -9.73 -4.23 5.15
N SER A 169 -9.13 -5.23 4.52
CA SER A 169 -7.90 -5.90 5.00
C SER A 169 -6.63 -5.08 4.76
N GLU A 170 -6.70 -4.01 3.97
CA GLU A 170 -5.55 -3.21 3.57
C GLU A 170 -5.48 -1.90 4.38
N ASP A 171 -4.28 -1.35 4.58
CA ASP A 171 -4.08 -0.03 5.20
C ASP A 171 -4.01 1.10 4.17
N PHE A 172 -5.09 1.28 3.39
CA PHE A 172 -5.22 2.35 2.40
C PHE A 172 -6.30 3.37 2.79
N PRO A 173 -6.02 4.26 3.75
CA PRO A 173 -7.03 5.16 4.32
C PRO A 173 -7.63 6.13 3.30
N ASN A 174 -6.82 6.68 2.39
CA ASN A 174 -7.28 7.57 1.33
C ASN A 174 -8.26 6.89 0.35
N LEU A 175 -8.04 5.62 -0.01
CA LEU A 175 -8.96 4.83 -0.83
C LEU A 175 -10.28 4.54 -0.11
N LYS A 176 -10.22 4.22 1.20
CA LYS A 176 -11.42 4.02 2.04
C LYS A 176 -12.29 5.29 2.09
N VAL A 177 -11.66 6.46 2.17
CA VAL A 177 -12.35 7.75 2.10
C VAL A 177 -12.95 7.99 0.71
N LEU A 178 -12.16 7.75 -0.35
CA LEU A 178 -12.60 7.92 -1.74
C LEU A 178 -13.84 7.06 -2.05
N ILE A 179 -13.76 5.75 -1.80
CA ILE A 179 -14.87 4.82 -2.09
C ILE A 179 -16.12 5.17 -1.30
N SER A 180 -15.96 5.61 -0.04
CA SER A 180 -17.10 6.07 0.77
C SER A 180 -17.75 7.32 0.16
N SER A 181 -16.97 8.23 -0.39
CA SER A 181 -17.50 9.40 -1.11
C SER A 181 -18.21 9.01 -2.39
N ILE A 182 -17.64 8.09 -3.18
CA ILE A 182 -18.24 7.58 -4.42
C ILE A 182 -19.59 6.92 -4.11
N TYR A 183 -19.65 6.07 -3.08
CA TYR A 183 -20.88 5.40 -2.67
C TYR A 183 -21.96 6.40 -2.24
N LYS A 184 -21.61 7.40 -1.43
CA LYS A 184 -22.55 8.47 -1.03
C LYS A 184 -23.12 9.20 -2.23
N ASN A 185 -22.28 9.52 -3.22
CA ASN A 185 -22.73 10.17 -4.45
C ASN A 185 -23.67 9.26 -5.25
N LEU A 186 -23.34 7.96 -5.37
CA LEU A 186 -24.19 6.97 -6.05
C LEU A 186 -25.60 6.94 -5.45
N LEU A 187 -25.67 6.85 -4.12
CA LEU A 187 -26.95 6.82 -3.39
C LEU A 187 -27.74 8.11 -3.57
N ASN A 188 -27.05 9.26 -3.49
CA ASN A 188 -27.70 10.56 -3.66
C ASN A 188 -28.26 10.73 -5.07
N ASN A 189 -27.49 10.36 -6.10
CA ASN A 189 -27.95 10.40 -7.48
C ASN A 189 -29.14 9.46 -7.71
N ARG A 190 -29.11 8.25 -7.13
CA ARG A 190 -30.24 7.32 -7.26
C ARG A 190 -31.51 7.85 -6.59
N LEU A 191 -31.39 8.52 -5.44
CA LEU A 191 -32.52 9.20 -4.79
C LEU A 191 -33.01 10.41 -5.61
N PHE A 192 -32.12 11.12 -6.29
CA PHE A 192 -32.49 12.18 -7.21
C PHE A 192 -33.30 11.66 -8.39
N GLU A 193 -32.94 10.51 -8.97
CA GLU A 193 -33.78 9.89 -10.00
C GLU A 193 -35.18 9.54 -9.47
N PHE A 194 -35.29 8.98 -8.25
CA PHE A 194 -36.61 8.74 -7.65
C PHE A 194 -37.40 10.03 -7.41
N SER A 195 -36.75 11.15 -7.07
CA SER A 195 -37.42 12.44 -6.89
C SER A 195 -38.05 12.99 -8.18
N LYS A 196 -37.58 12.56 -9.35
CA LYS A 196 -38.19 12.91 -10.64
C LYS A 196 -39.40 12.05 -10.97
N GLU A 197 -39.43 10.82 -10.45
CA GLU A 197 -40.48 9.84 -10.74
C GLU A 197 -41.65 9.91 -9.74
N CYS A 198 -41.38 10.28 -8.49
CA CYS A 198 -42.33 10.17 -7.39
C CYS A 198 -42.15 11.30 -6.36
N ASP A 199 -43.26 11.87 -5.87
CA ASP A 199 -43.23 12.85 -4.77
C ASP A 199 -42.90 12.22 -3.41
N LYS A 200 -43.31 10.97 -3.22
CA LYS A 200 -43.06 10.20 -1.99
C LYS A 200 -42.96 8.71 -2.26
N LEU A 201 -42.16 8.01 -1.45
CA LEU A 201 -42.05 6.55 -1.45
C LEU A 201 -41.91 6.02 -0.01
N SER A 202 -42.39 4.81 0.25
CA SER A 202 -42.11 4.16 1.54
C SER A 202 -40.64 3.77 1.64
N LEU A 203 -40.10 3.80 2.86
CA LEU A 203 -38.72 3.36 3.14
C LEU A 203 -38.49 1.91 2.73
N SER A 204 -39.49 1.05 2.87
CA SER A 204 -39.43 -0.36 2.48
C SER A 204 -39.29 -0.54 0.97
N GLU A 205 -40.05 0.22 0.19
CA GLU A 205 -39.98 0.18 -1.27
C GLU A 205 -38.66 0.76 -1.78
N LEU A 206 -38.19 1.88 -1.21
CA LEU A 206 -36.88 2.44 -1.55
C LEU A 206 -35.74 1.47 -1.21
N SER A 207 -35.78 0.86 -0.02
CA SER A 207 -34.81 -0.16 0.40
C SER A 207 -34.75 -1.32 -0.59
N ARG A 208 -35.91 -1.82 -1.04
CA ARG A 208 -36.01 -2.88 -2.04
C ARG A 208 -35.43 -2.46 -3.39
N ARG A 209 -35.80 -1.28 -3.90
CA ARG A 209 -35.36 -0.79 -5.22
C ARG A 209 -33.87 -0.40 -5.26
N MET A 210 -33.32 0.03 -4.13
CA MET A 210 -31.91 0.39 -4.00
C MET A 210 -31.04 -0.80 -3.60
N SER A 211 -31.63 -1.94 -3.24
CA SER A 211 -30.94 -3.12 -2.67
C SER A 211 -30.11 -2.76 -1.43
N ILE A 212 -30.65 -1.92 -0.54
CA ILE A 212 -29.97 -1.46 0.69
C ILE A 212 -30.85 -1.79 1.88
N ASN A 213 -30.26 -2.27 2.97
CA ASN A 213 -30.96 -2.48 4.22
C ASN A 213 -31.65 -1.18 4.72
N GLN A 214 -32.91 -1.28 5.18
CA GLN A 214 -33.73 -0.14 5.60
C GLN A 214 -33.06 0.74 6.67
N GLU A 215 -32.37 0.15 7.65
CA GLU A 215 -31.68 0.90 8.71
C GLU A 215 -30.54 1.74 8.13
N ARG A 216 -29.73 1.14 7.25
CA ARG A 216 -28.64 1.85 6.56
C ARG A 216 -29.17 2.97 5.66
N LEU A 217 -30.25 2.71 4.95
CA LEU A 217 -30.91 3.69 4.10
C LEU A 217 -31.46 4.85 4.94
N LEU A 218 -32.15 4.57 6.06
CA LEU A 218 -32.66 5.58 6.97
C LEU A 218 -31.56 6.46 7.56
N ASN A 219 -30.44 5.85 7.98
CA ASN A 219 -29.28 6.58 8.47
C ASN A 219 -28.71 7.51 7.40
N PHE A 220 -28.61 7.04 6.16
CA PHE A 220 -28.17 7.86 5.03
C PHE A 220 -29.14 9.02 4.75
N ILE A 221 -30.45 8.75 4.71
CA ILE A 221 -31.50 9.76 4.51
C ILE A 221 -31.39 10.85 5.59
N ASN A 222 -31.26 10.47 6.86
CA ASN A 222 -31.14 11.41 7.97
C ASN A 222 -29.84 12.25 7.89
N LEU A 223 -28.78 11.68 7.32
CA LEU A 223 -27.52 12.39 7.08
C LEU A 223 -27.65 13.44 5.97
N ILE A 224 -28.30 13.08 4.85
CA ILE A 224 -28.35 13.96 3.68
C ILE A 224 -29.49 14.97 3.74
N LYS A 225 -30.62 14.70 4.41
CA LYS A 225 -31.81 15.59 4.39
C LYS A 225 -31.54 17.03 4.84
N LYS A 226 -30.49 17.22 5.65
CA LYS A 226 -30.06 18.55 6.14
C LYS A 226 -29.23 19.34 5.12
N GLN A 227 -28.84 18.72 4.01
CA GLN A 227 -28.02 19.34 2.97
C GLN A 227 -28.89 20.09 1.97
N SER A 228 -28.44 21.25 1.52
CA SER A 228 -29.19 22.09 0.57
C SER A 228 -29.55 21.34 -0.71
N LYS A 229 -28.58 20.61 -1.28
CA LYS A 229 -28.71 19.81 -2.51
C LYS A 229 -29.36 18.43 -2.32
N SER A 230 -29.88 18.13 -1.13
CA SER A 230 -30.50 16.82 -0.90
C SER A 230 -31.83 16.70 -1.66
N PRO A 231 -32.06 15.59 -2.40
CA PRO A 231 -33.34 15.32 -3.06
C PRO A 231 -34.48 15.05 -2.07
N ILE A 232 -34.17 14.93 -0.77
CA ILE A 232 -35.15 14.61 0.27
C ILE A 232 -35.62 15.90 0.93
N LYS A 233 -36.95 16.06 0.98
CA LYS A 233 -37.62 17.14 1.70
C LYS A 233 -37.81 16.77 3.16
N ASP A 234 -38.36 15.58 3.43
CA ASP A 234 -38.63 15.11 4.78
C ASP A 234 -38.74 13.57 4.87
N TYR A 235 -38.74 13.04 6.08
CA TYR A 235 -39.05 11.64 6.38
C TYR A 235 -40.07 11.59 7.52
N ILE A 236 -41.22 10.97 7.28
CA ILE A 236 -42.30 10.81 8.26
C ILE A 236 -42.11 9.50 9.03
N PRO A 237 -41.77 9.51 10.33
CA PRO A 237 -41.48 8.28 11.07
C PRO A 237 -42.69 7.36 11.26
N THR A 238 -43.90 7.92 11.39
CA THR A 238 -45.13 7.17 11.65
C THR A 238 -45.57 6.32 10.46
N THR A 239 -45.45 6.86 9.24
CA THR A 239 -45.80 6.16 7.99
C THR A 239 -44.58 5.54 7.30
N GLN A 240 -43.37 5.84 7.79
CA GLN A 240 -42.09 5.49 7.17
C GLN A 240 -41.98 5.96 5.71
N GLU A 241 -42.60 7.10 5.38
CA GLU A 241 -42.55 7.69 4.04
C GLU A 241 -41.40 8.68 3.92
N VAL A 242 -40.69 8.61 2.80
CA VAL A 242 -39.67 9.56 2.37
C VAL A 242 -40.32 10.50 1.37
N ILE A 243 -40.28 11.81 1.66
CA ILE A 243 -40.83 12.86 0.81
C ILE A 243 -39.68 13.48 0.03
N PHE A 244 -39.81 13.54 -1.29
CA PHE A 244 -38.82 14.15 -2.17
C PHE A 244 -39.09 15.64 -2.38
N LYS A 245 -38.03 16.39 -2.71
CA LYS A 245 -38.17 17.76 -3.23
C LYS A 245 -38.54 17.68 -4.71
N SER A 246 -39.38 18.62 -5.15
CA SER A 246 -39.67 18.77 -6.57
C SER A 246 -38.37 19.09 -7.33
N PRO A 247 -38.14 18.54 -8.54
CA PRO A 247 -36.94 18.78 -9.34
C PRO A 247 -36.64 20.27 -9.59
N GLU A 248 -37.67 21.12 -9.56
CA GLU A 248 -37.57 22.58 -9.74
C GLU A 248 -36.94 23.31 -8.54
N LEU A 249 -36.80 22.64 -7.40
CA LEU A 249 -36.33 23.20 -6.12
C LEU A 249 -34.92 22.69 -5.72
N LEU A 250 -34.23 21.98 -6.61
CA LEU A 250 -32.93 21.32 -6.40
C LEU A 250 -31.81 21.93 -7.25
#